data_AF-A0A8D5FQF9-F1
#
_entry.id   AF-A0A8D5FQF9-F1
#
_cell.length_a   1.000
_cell.length_b   1.000
_cell.length_c   1.000
_cell.angle_alpha   90.00
_cell.angle_beta   90.00
_cell.angle_gamma   90.00
#
_symmetry.space_group_name_H-M   'P 1'
#
loop_
_entity.id
_entity.type
_entity.pdbx_description
1 polymer ?
#
loop_
_entity_poly.entity_id
_entity_poly.type
_entity_poly.pdbx_seq_one_letter_code
_entity_poly.pdbx_strand_id
1 'polypeptide(L)'
;MIYFDGHVHIQDLFSLDVFFMKSLENFSKQITQPQLNSTAVFFLLLTEGKTHDYFSLLRKEVTKRTDILPQAWKVNKTMEEESLLLCHEEWPDVRLFVVAGRQIVTAERLEVLALGTTTEFDDGTPIIRTIELVHQEKGLAVLPWGLANG
;
A
#
# COMPACT_ATOMS: atom_id res chain seq x y z
N MET A 1 15.67 -7.18 8.51
CA MET A 1 15.81 -6.13 7.47
C MET A 1 14.41 -5.62 7.14
N ILE A 2 14.28 -4.34 6.78
CA ILE A 2 13.00 -3.74 6.39
C ILE A 2 13.10 -3.27 4.94
N TYR A 3 12.12 -3.62 4.11
CA TYR A 3 12.04 -3.20 2.72
C TYR A 3 10.71 -2.49 2.45
N PHE A 4 10.74 -1.50 1.56
CA PHE A 4 9.58 -0.71 1.17
C PHE A 4 9.44 -0.74 -0.35
N ASP A 5 8.21 -0.92 -0.83
CA ASP A 5 7.79 -0.45 -2.15
C ASP A 5 6.92 0.80 -1.93
N GLY A 6 7.39 1.93 -2.46
CA GLY A 6 6.90 3.27 -2.15
C GLY A 6 5.79 3.79 -3.05
N HIS A 7 5.44 3.06 -4.11
CA HIS A 7 4.47 3.51 -5.11
C HIS A 7 3.72 2.29 -5.65
N VAL A 8 2.72 1.83 -4.90
CA VAL A 8 2.02 0.57 -5.20
C VAL A 8 0.57 0.82 -5.64
N HIS A 9 0.27 0.40 -6.86
CA HIS A 9 -1.09 0.34 -7.39
C HIS A 9 -1.60 -1.10 -7.46
N ILE A 10 -2.81 -1.33 -6.95
CA ILE A 10 -3.55 -2.57 -7.18
C ILE A 10 -4.54 -2.31 -8.31
N GLN A 11 -4.58 -3.21 -9.30
CA GLN A 11 -5.37 -3.07 -10.52
C GLN A 11 -6.42 -4.18 -10.61
N ASP A 12 -7.62 -3.85 -11.07
CA ASP A 12 -8.78 -4.77 -11.16
C ASP A 12 -8.52 -6.02 -12.03
N LEU A 13 -7.53 -5.96 -12.93
CA LEU A 13 -7.21 -7.05 -13.85
C LEU A 13 -6.57 -8.26 -13.15
N PHE A 14 -6.05 -8.10 -11.93
CA PHE A 14 -5.35 -9.16 -11.21
C PHE A 14 -6.07 -9.50 -9.91
N SER A 15 -6.11 -10.79 -9.55
CA SER A 15 -6.57 -11.18 -8.22
C SER A 15 -5.59 -10.69 -7.15
N LEU A 16 -6.11 -10.33 -5.99
CA LEU A 16 -5.29 -9.92 -4.84
C LEU A 16 -4.30 -11.02 -4.43
N ASP A 17 -4.68 -12.28 -4.55
CA ASP A 17 -3.80 -13.42 -4.31
C ASP A 17 -2.56 -13.40 -5.21
N VAL A 18 -2.76 -13.30 -6.53
CA VAL A 18 -1.67 -13.26 -7.50
C VAL A 18 -0.79 -12.04 -7.26
N PHE A 19 -1.41 -10.88 -7.00
CA PHE A 19 -0.70 -9.65 -6.71
C PHE A 19 0.23 -9.80 -5.50
N PHE A 20 -0.29 -10.20 -4.33
CA PHE A 20 0.53 -10.30 -3.12
C PHE A 20 1.56 -11.42 -3.19
N MET A 21 1.24 -12.56 -3.81
CA MET A 21 2.23 -13.62 -4.04
C MET A 21 3.40 -13.10 -4.89
N LYS A 22 3.13 -12.33 -5.95
CA LYS A 22 4.19 -11.72 -6.77
C LYS A 22 4.99 -10.67 -6.01
N SER A 23 4.36 -9.88 -5.14
CA SER A 23 5.09 -8.96 -4.24
C SER A 23 6.05 -9.72 -3.33
N LEU A 24 5.58 -10.81 -2.68
CA LEU A 24 6.42 -11.65 -1.81
C LEU A 24 7.60 -12.27 -2.57
N GLU A 25 7.34 -12.88 -3.74
CA GLU A 25 8.38 -13.45 -4.61
C GLU A 25 9.41 -12.40 -5.06
N ASN A 26 9.00 -11.16 -5.30
CA ASN A 26 9.92 -10.11 -5.72
C ASN A 26 10.78 -9.61 -4.56
N PHE A 27 10.20 -9.44 -3.38
CA PHE A 27 10.97 -9.08 -2.19
C PHE A 27 11.92 -10.19 -1.75
N SER A 28 11.53 -11.46 -1.87
CA SER A 28 12.39 -12.57 -1.47
C SER A 28 13.70 -12.62 -2.26
N LYS A 29 13.71 -12.16 -3.52
CA LYS A 29 14.93 -12.02 -4.33
C LYS A 29 15.93 -11.02 -3.75
N GLN A 30 15.46 -10.05 -2.94
CA GLN A 30 16.31 -9.05 -2.28
C GLN A 30 16.91 -9.57 -0.97
N ILE A 31 16.42 -10.71 -0.46
CA ILE A 31 17.01 -11.38 0.70
C ILE A 31 18.23 -12.17 0.21
N THR A 32 19.38 -11.52 0.20
CA THR A 32 20.61 -12.05 -0.41
C THR A 32 21.40 -12.99 0.49
N GLN A 33 21.05 -13.13 1.77
CA GLN A 33 21.66 -14.14 2.64
C GLN A 33 20.68 -14.65 3.71
N PRO A 34 20.70 -15.95 4.05
CA PRO A 34 20.08 -16.50 5.24
C PRO A 34 20.89 -16.07 6.48
N GLN A 35 20.95 -14.77 6.75
CA GLN A 35 21.56 -14.26 7.97
C GLN A 35 20.58 -14.52 9.12
N LEU A 36 20.85 -15.61 9.84
CA LEU A 36 20.45 -15.91 11.22
C LEU A 36 19.13 -15.26 11.67
N ASN A 37 18.03 -16.00 11.55
CA ASN A 37 16.78 -15.80 12.29
C ASN A 37 16.09 -14.42 12.18
N SER A 38 16.51 -13.51 11.28
CA SER A 38 15.85 -12.21 11.18
C SER A 38 14.63 -12.31 10.27
N THR A 39 13.44 -12.13 10.84
CA THR A 39 12.17 -11.96 10.11
C THR A 39 12.31 -10.79 9.13
N ALA A 40 12.14 -11.04 7.84
CA ALA A 40 12.08 -9.99 6.84
C ALA A 40 10.72 -9.28 6.93
N VAL A 41 10.76 -7.95 6.96
CA VAL A 41 9.56 -7.12 7.03
C VAL A 41 9.46 -6.32 5.75
N PHE A 42 8.32 -6.42 5.09
CA PHE A 42 8.04 -5.77 3.82
C PHE A 42 6.88 -4.80 3.97
N PHE A 43 6.96 -3.65 3.33
CA PHE A 43 5.91 -2.65 3.31
C PHE A 43 5.53 -2.37 1.86
N LEU A 44 4.23 -2.43 1.57
CA LEU A 44 3.61 -1.93 0.34
C LEU A 44 2.89 -0.63 0.69
N LEU A 45 3.40 0.49 0.19
CA LEU A 45 2.79 1.80 0.37
C LEU A 45 1.83 2.03 -0.80
N LEU A 46 0.53 1.86 -0.54
CA LEU A 46 -0.49 1.99 -1.58
C LEU A 46 -0.62 3.45 -2.02
N THR A 47 -0.85 3.63 -3.31
CA THR A 47 -1.04 4.93 -3.98
C THR A 47 -2.34 4.91 -4.77
N GLU A 48 -3.45 4.56 -4.12
CA GLU A 48 -4.70 4.27 -4.81
C GLU A 48 -5.26 5.52 -5.49
N GLY A 49 -5.60 5.40 -6.78
CA GLY A 49 -6.33 6.45 -7.49
C GLY A 49 -7.79 6.55 -7.04
N LYS A 50 -8.49 7.61 -7.48
CA LYS A 50 -9.86 7.96 -7.06
C LYS A 50 -10.92 6.85 -7.21
N THR A 51 -10.74 5.92 -8.15
CA THR A 51 -11.70 4.85 -8.41
C THR A 51 -11.41 3.54 -7.67
N HIS A 52 -10.33 3.47 -6.90
CA HIS A 52 -9.89 2.25 -6.22
C HIS A 52 -9.86 2.46 -4.70
N ASP A 53 -10.23 1.44 -3.93
CA ASP A 53 -10.30 1.47 -2.46
C ASP A 53 -10.01 0.08 -1.87
N TYR A 54 -8.94 -0.55 -2.35
CA TYR A 54 -8.51 -1.88 -1.92
C TYR A 54 -8.08 -1.91 -0.47
N PHE A 55 -7.48 -0.83 0.07
CA PHE A 55 -7.15 -0.80 1.49
C PHE A 55 -8.40 -1.01 2.36
N SER A 56 -9.49 -0.32 2.05
CA SER A 56 -10.76 -0.48 2.77
C SER A 56 -11.38 -1.86 2.54
N LEU A 57 -11.26 -2.44 1.34
CA LEU A 57 -11.69 -3.82 1.07
C LEU A 57 -10.91 -4.82 1.95
N LEU A 58 -9.58 -4.71 2.01
CA LEU A 58 -8.72 -5.53 2.87
C LEU A 58 -9.03 -5.33 4.35
N ARG A 59 -9.33 -4.10 4.77
CA ARG A 59 -9.70 -3.80 6.15
C ARG A 59 -11.05 -4.43 6.53
N LYS A 60 -12.02 -4.45 5.61
CA LYS A 60 -13.31 -5.15 5.79
C LYS A 60 -13.09 -6.65 5.95
N GLU A 61 -12.14 -7.24 5.22
CA GLU A 61 -11.79 -8.67 5.33
C GLU A 61 -11.42 -9.09 6.75
N VAL A 62 -10.80 -8.19 7.54
CA VAL A 62 -10.43 -8.47 8.94
C VAL A 62 -11.65 -8.60 9.85
N THR A 63 -12.67 -7.75 9.64
CA THR A 63 -13.87 -7.73 10.51
C THR A 63 -14.94 -8.70 10.04
N LYS A 64 -15.02 -8.93 8.73
CA LYS A 64 -15.97 -9.83 8.09
C LYS A 64 -15.26 -10.50 6.93
N ARG A 65 -15.11 -11.82 6.98
CA ARG A 65 -14.59 -12.60 5.85
C ARG A 65 -15.48 -12.35 4.63
N THR A 66 -14.91 -11.71 3.60
CA THR A 66 -15.54 -11.45 2.30
C THR A 66 -14.95 -12.30 1.18
N ASP A 67 -13.94 -13.12 1.48
CA ASP A 67 -13.28 -14.05 0.55
C ASP A 67 -12.68 -13.37 -0.68
N ILE A 68 -12.31 -12.08 -0.56
CA ILE A 68 -11.51 -11.36 -1.56
C ILE A 68 -10.08 -11.91 -1.66
N LEU A 69 -9.65 -12.66 -0.64
CA LEU A 69 -8.39 -13.40 -0.58
C LEU A 69 -8.68 -14.87 -0.25
N PRO A 70 -7.86 -15.81 -0.74
CA PRO A 70 -7.91 -17.22 -0.32
C PRO A 70 -7.69 -17.40 1.19
N GLN A 71 -8.06 -18.57 1.72
CA GLN A 71 -7.90 -18.90 3.16
C GLN A 71 -6.43 -18.96 3.63
N ALA A 72 -5.51 -19.20 2.70
CA ALA A 72 -4.07 -19.18 2.93
C ALA A 72 -3.56 -17.80 3.42
N TRP A 73 -4.32 -16.73 3.14
CA TRP A 73 -4.03 -15.37 3.60
C TRP A 73 -4.75 -15.02 4.89
N LYS A 74 -3.99 -14.52 5.86
CA LYS A 74 -4.50 -13.89 7.08
C LYS A 74 -4.24 -12.40 7.03
N VAL A 75 -5.30 -11.61 7.14
CA VAL A 75 -5.24 -10.14 7.25
C VAL A 75 -5.51 -9.78 8.70
N ASN A 76 -4.61 -9.00 9.31
CA ASN A 76 -4.70 -8.58 10.70
C ASN A 76 -4.62 -7.05 10.78
N LYS A 77 -5.34 -6.48 11.75
CA LYS A 77 -5.18 -5.07 12.12
C LYS A 77 -3.82 -4.85 12.79
N THR A 78 -3.27 -3.66 12.59
CA THR A 78 -2.15 -3.14 13.37
C THR A 78 -2.67 -2.19 14.46
N MET A 79 -1.79 -1.45 15.14
CA MET A 79 -2.22 -0.41 16.08
C MET A 79 -2.62 0.88 15.34
N GLU A 80 -2.18 1.02 14.10
CA GLU A 80 -2.40 2.13 13.19
C GLU A 80 -3.62 1.84 12.29
N GLU A 81 -4.46 2.86 12.06
CA GLU A 81 -5.67 2.70 11.25
C GLU A 81 -5.35 2.59 9.75
N GLU A 82 -4.18 3.09 9.36
CA GLU A 82 -3.65 3.20 8.02
C GLU A 82 -2.80 1.99 7.63
N SER A 83 -2.67 0.96 8.48
CA SER A 83 -1.89 -0.21 8.11
C SER A 83 -2.49 -1.56 8.53
N LEU A 84 -2.27 -2.56 7.68
CA LEU A 84 -2.70 -3.94 7.86
C LEU A 84 -1.50 -4.86 7.75
N LEU A 85 -1.50 -5.95 8.52
CA LEU A 85 -0.52 -7.02 8.42
C LEU A 85 -1.12 -8.22 7.67
N LEU A 86 -0.52 -8.54 6.52
CA LEU A 86 -0.81 -9.72 5.73
C LEU A 86 0.24 -10.81 6.01
N CYS A 87 -0.24 -12.02 6.26
CA CYS A 87 0.57 -13.21 6.41
C CYS A 87 0.05 -14.29 5.45
N HIS A 88 0.96 -15.00 4.78
CA HIS A 88 0.65 -16.15 3.95
C HIS A 88 1.18 -17.43 4.61
N GLU A 89 0.43 -18.53 4.52
CA GLU A 89 0.80 -19.80 5.18
C GLU A 89 2.11 -20.40 4.64
N GLU A 90 2.39 -20.23 3.34
CA GLU A 90 3.64 -20.71 2.73
C GLU A 90 4.86 -19.82 3.07
N TRP A 91 4.64 -18.64 3.66
CA TRP A 91 5.68 -17.68 4.02
C TRP A 91 5.59 -17.26 5.50
N PRO A 92 5.71 -18.22 6.44
CA PRO A 92 5.42 -17.99 7.87
C PRO A 92 6.36 -17.01 8.56
N ASP A 93 7.57 -16.80 8.01
CA ASP A 93 8.60 -15.91 8.57
C ASP A 93 8.65 -14.54 7.89
N VAL A 94 7.71 -14.27 6.96
CA VAL A 94 7.58 -12.97 6.31
C VAL A 94 6.44 -12.19 6.93
N ARG A 95 6.63 -10.89 7.09
CA ARG A 95 5.58 -9.94 7.49
C ARG A 95 5.39 -8.93 6.38
N LEU A 96 4.21 -8.91 5.76
CA LEU A 96 3.85 -7.97 4.71
C LEU A 96 2.89 -6.93 5.27
N PHE A 97 3.36 -5.72 5.48
CA PHE A 97 2.54 -4.59 5.83
C PHE A 97 1.99 -3.94 4.56
N VAL A 98 0.69 -3.70 4.54
CA VAL A 98 0.02 -2.89 3.52
C VAL A 98 -0.39 -1.59 4.20
N VAL A 99 0.05 -0.47 3.65
CA VAL A 99 -0.19 0.86 4.20
C VAL A 99 -1.07 1.64 3.24
N ALA A 100 -2.12 2.25 3.76
CA ALA A 100 -3.05 3.07 3.02
C ALA A 100 -2.34 4.31 2.43
N GLY A 101 -2.79 4.71 1.25
CA GLY A 101 -2.40 5.96 0.65
C GLY A 101 -3.13 6.22 -0.65
N ARG A 102 -3.01 7.45 -1.13
CA ARG A 102 -3.75 7.96 -2.30
C ARG A 102 -2.80 8.59 -3.30
N GLN A 103 -3.14 8.43 -4.57
CA GLN A 103 -2.58 9.24 -5.65
C GLN A 103 -3.56 10.38 -5.97
N ILE A 104 -3.05 11.61 -5.96
CA ILE A 104 -3.83 12.84 -6.18
C ILE A 104 -3.28 13.53 -7.43
N VAL A 105 -4.17 13.85 -8.37
CA VAL A 105 -3.84 14.66 -9.54
C VAL A 105 -4.17 16.12 -9.25
N THR A 106 -3.17 16.99 -9.23
CA THR A 106 -3.34 18.42 -8.89
C THR A 106 -3.93 19.23 -10.04
N ALA A 107 -4.28 20.50 -9.77
CA ALA A 107 -4.73 21.45 -10.79
C ALA A 107 -3.73 21.61 -11.95
N GLU A 108 -2.44 21.50 -11.63
CA GLU A 108 -1.32 21.58 -12.56
C GLU A 108 -1.11 20.28 -13.35
N ARG A 109 -1.95 19.25 -13.11
CA ARG A 109 -1.82 17.89 -13.62
C ARG A 109 -0.51 17.22 -13.18
N LEU A 110 -0.04 17.60 -11.99
CA LEU A 110 1.07 16.93 -11.31
C LEU A 110 0.52 15.91 -10.34
N GLU A 111 1.31 14.88 -10.08
CA GLU A 111 0.96 13.84 -9.12
C GLU A 111 1.51 14.18 -7.72
N VAL A 112 0.67 13.99 -6.70
CA VAL A 112 1.07 14.00 -5.29
C VAL A 112 0.59 12.69 -4.68
N LEU A 113 1.49 11.95 -4.03
CA LEU A 113 1.14 10.77 -3.25
C LEU A 113 0.91 11.19 -1.80
N ALA A 114 -0.22 10.78 -1.23
CA ALA A 114 -0.52 10.91 0.18
C ALA A 114 -0.36 9.54 0.83
N LEU A 115 0.80 9.27 1.43
CA LEU A 115 1.12 7.97 2.02
C LEU A 115 0.82 7.95 3.52
N GLY A 116 0.42 6.78 4.05
CA GLY A 116 0.17 6.62 5.48
C GLY A 116 -1.06 7.39 5.96
N THR A 117 -2.11 7.42 5.14
CA THR A 117 -3.39 8.04 5.49
C THR A 117 -4.53 7.27 4.82
N THR A 118 -5.66 7.14 5.53
CA THR A 118 -6.91 6.64 4.95
C THR A 118 -7.78 7.77 4.39
N THR A 119 -7.36 9.03 4.53
CA THR A 119 -8.13 10.18 4.04
C THR A 119 -8.20 10.16 2.52
N GLU A 120 -9.39 10.44 2.00
CA GLU A 120 -9.60 10.66 0.58
C GLU A 120 -9.37 12.14 0.24
N PHE A 121 -8.80 12.38 -0.93
CA PHE A 121 -8.46 13.73 -1.40
C PHE A 121 -9.08 13.95 -2.77
N ASP A 122 -9.53 15.17 -3.02
CA ASP A 122 -10.04 15.57 -4.32
C ASP A 122 -8.92 15.99 -5.28
N ASP A 123 -8.99 15.45 -6.50
CA ASP A 123 -8.21 15.92 -7.64
C ASP A 123 -8.54 17.38 -8.00
N GLY A 124 -7.62 18.03 -8.70
CA GLY A 124 -7.78 19.40 -9.20
C GLY A 124 -7.45 20.48 -8.17
N THR A 125 -7.02 20.11 -6.96
CA THR A 125 -6.49 21.05 -5.97
C THR A 125 -5.08 21.52 -6.37
N PRO A 126 -4.71 22.81 -6.27
CA PRO A 126 -3.36 23.29 -6.58
C PRO A 126 -2.29 22.59 -5.73
N ILE A 127 -1.13 22.28 -6.32
CA ILE A 127 -0.09 21.42 -5.71
C ILE A 127 0.32 21.85 -4.30
N ILE A 128 0.54 23.14 -4.06
CA ILE A 128 0.92 23.66 -2.74
C ILE A 128 -0.20 23.36 -1.72
N ARG A 129 -1.44 23.57 -2.11
CA ARG A 129 -2.59 23.30 -1.25
C ARG A 129 -2.81 21.80 -1.03
N THR A 130 -2.58 20.97 -2.05
CA THR A 130 -2.62 19.51 -1.93
C THR A 130 -1.60 19.02 -0.92
N ILE A 131 -0.35 19.49 -0.99
CA ILE A 131 0.70 19.13 -0.03
C ILE A 131 0.30 19.54 1.39
N GLU A 132 -0.22 20.75 1.57
CA GLU A 132 -0.71 21.22 2.88
C GLU A 132 -1.84 20.34 3.42
N LEU A 133 -2.81 19.96 2.59
CA LEU A 133 -3.93 19.09 2.97
C LEU A 133 -3.42 17.73 3.45
N VAL A 134 -2.50 17.12 2.72
CA VAL A 134 -1.91 15.83 3.12
C VAL A 134 -1.24 15.93 4.50
N HIS A 135 -0.50 17.01 4.77
CA HIS A 135 0.12 17.23 6.08
C HIS A 135 -0.91 17.50 7.19
N GLN A 136 -1.99 18.25 6.90
CA GLN A 136 -3.09 18.49 7.83
C GLN A 136 -3.75 17.18 8.27
N GLU A 137 -3.84 16.23 7.34
CA GLU A 137 -4.37 14.88 7.54
C GLU A 137 -3.31 13.87 8.02
N LYS A 138 -2.15 14.37 8.49
CA LYS A 138 -1.02 13.58 9.03
C LYS A 138 -0.40 12.56 8.06
N GLY A 139 -0.74 12.63 6.77
CA GLY A 139 -0.11 11.83 5.73
C GLY A 139 1.27 12.39 5.34
N LEU A 140 2.07 11.55 4.69
CA LEU A 140 3.32 11.96 4.06
C LEU A 140 3.05 12.33 2.61
N ALA A 141 3.26 13.60 2.26
CA ALA A 141 3.20 14.06 0.87
C ALA A 141 4.50 13.70 0.14
N VAL A 142 4.41 12.94 -0.94
CA VAL A 142 5.54 12.59 -1.81
C VAL A 142 5.27 13.11 -3.23
N LEU A 143 6.29 13.73 -3.81
CA LEU A 143 6.31 14.08 -5.24
C LEU A 143 7.08 12.99 -5.99
N PRO A 144 6.40 12.10 -6.72
CA PRO A 144 7.09 11.05 -7.46
C PRO A 144 7.84 11.67 -8.64
N TRP A 145 9.12 11.31 -8.78
CA TRP A 145 9.93 11.74 -9.91
C TRP A 145 9.60 10.84 -11.11
N GLY A 146 8.58 11.24 -11.86
CA GLY A 146 8.18 10.68 -13.13
C GLY A 146 7.25 11.68 -13.80
N LEU A 147 7.69 12.30 -14.89
CA LEU A 147 6.83 13.16 -15.70
C LEU A 147 5.58 12.36 -16.08
N ALA A 148 4.40 12.86 -15.66
CA ALA A 148 3.12 12.32 -16.04
C ALA A 148 2.95 12.42 -17.57
N ASN A 149 3.28 11.34 -18.29
CA ASN A 149 2.80 11.14 -19.64
C ASN A 149 1.42 10.48 -19.53
N GLY A 150 0.39 11.32 -19.48
CA GLY A 150 -1.03 10.96 -19.60
C GLY A 150 -1.78 12.10 -20.25
#